data_AF-A0A355C8S7-F1
#
_entry.id   AF-A0A355C8S7-F1
#
_cell.length_a   1.000
_cell.length_b   1.000
_cell.length_c   1.000
_cell.angle_alpha   90.00
_cell.angle_beta   90.00
_cell.angle_gamma   90.00
#
_symmetry.space_group_name_H-M   'P 1'
#
loop_
_entity.id
_entity.type
_entity.pdbx_description
1 polymer ?
#
loop_
_entity_poly.entity_id
_entity_poly.type
_entity_poly.pdbx_seq_one_letter_code
_entity_poly.pdbx_strand_id
1 'polypeptide(L)'
;NEGNYAGQYRPRIGDEIEVRASAPGFEAVKAKTGIPQAPVFELADSTLTHTVKDVSSQFTDDPGYTFKQWEHVNKIRLRLKEEKNEENFYFIKAEHNLYDKDKSIGKELQKVELSKVLKGNISDTGNPLEEVLWGEEDSGYKRQLENIFSDALVNGKELFFNFEYYENLKTVMKRPNGNEEIINAGGPFTKEYVIALSSMSSDYYQFVVSAAKSDNVDENPFVEPVQVRA
;
A
#
# COMPACT_ATOMS: atom_id res chain seq x y z
N ASN A 1 27.35 12.55 21.88
CA ASN A 1 27.73 11.29 21.20
C ASN A 1 26.50 10.73 20.53
N GLU A 2 26.35 10.99 19.24
CA GLU A 2 25.39 10.29 18.39
C GLU A 2 25.99 8.92 18.05
N GLY A 3 25.22 7.86 18.27
CA GLY A 3 25.66 6.49 18.01
C GLY A 3 24.48 5.67 17.51
N ASN A 4 24.70 4.91 16.45
CA ASN A 4 23.74 3.92 15.99
C ASN A 4 23.95 2.65 16.80
N TYR A 5 22.95 2.26 17.60
CA TYR A 5 22.98 1.07 18.41
C TYR A 5 22.15 -0.03 17.76
N ALA A 6 22.73 -1.21 17.58
CA ALA A 6 22.06 -2.36 16.97
C ALA A 6 22.07 -3.56 17.92
N GLY A 7 20.92 -4.20 18.10
CA GLY A 7 20.76 -5.45 18.84
C GLY A 7 20.66 -6.66 17.91
N GLN A 8 20.79 -7.87 18.47
CA GLN A 8 20.56 -9.13 17.74
C GLN A 8 19.13 -9.67 17.89
N TYR A 9 18.31 -9.02 18.73
CA TYR A 9 16.94 -9.44 18.99
C TYR A 9 16.09 -9.33 17.72
N ARG A 10 15.29 -10.36 17.46
CA ARG A 10 14.31 -10.38 16.38
C ARG A 10 12.91 -10.40 16.99
N PRO A 11 12.15 -9.29 16.90
CA PRO A 11 10.76 -9.21 17.36
C PRO A 11 9.89 -10.37 16.85
N ARG A 12 9.02 -10.88 17.71
CA ARG A 12 7.98 -11.87 17.44
C ARG A 12 6.62 -11.31 17.85
N ILE A 13 5.57 -11.86 17.24
CA ILE A 13 4.19 -11.54 17.62
C ILE A 13 3.97 -11.81 19.11
N GLY A 14 3.36 -10.87 19.80
CA GLY A 14 3.09 -10.92 21.24
C GLY A 14 4.25 -10.44 22.12
N ASP A 15 5.41 -10.13 21.53
CA ASP A 15 6.52 -9.59 22.31
C ASP A 15 6.21 -8.18 22.79
N GLU A 16 6.76 -7.86 23.95
CA GLU A 16 6.83 -6.50 24.47
C GLU A 16 8.28 -6.06 24.47
N ILE A 17 8.60 -5.03 23.70
CA ILE A 17 9.95 -4.54 23.49
C ILE A 17 10.12 -3.26 24.28
N GLU A 18 11.15 -3.23 25.13
CA GLU A 18 11.54 -2.03 25.86
C GLU A 18 12.99 -1.66 25.52
N VAL A 19 13.19 -0.39 25.16
CA VAL A 19 14.52 0.21 25.01
C VAL A 19 14.73 1.15 26.18
N ARG A 20 15.85 0.98 26.90
CA ARG A 20 16.27 1.85 28.01
C ARG A 20 17.60 2.50 27.66
N ALA A 21 17.70 3.80 27.89
CA ALA A 21 18.96 4.54 27.80
C ALA A 21 19.24 5.26 29.11
N SER A 22 20.49 5.22 29.56
CA SER A 22 20.94 5.85 30.80
C SER A 22 22.32 6.48 30.62
N ALA A 23 22.51 7.67 31.19
CA ALA A 23 23.79 8.37 31.21
C ALA A 23 24.05 8.98 32.62
N PRO A 24 25.31 9.06 33.08
CA PRO A 24 25.62 9.68 34.37
C PRO A 24 25.11 11.13 34.44
N GLY A 25 24.39 11.46 35.53
CA GLY A 25 23.81 12.79 35.74
C GLY A 25 22.46 13.04 35.06
N PHE A 26 21.91 12.06 34.34
CA PHE A 26 20.59 12.13 33.70
C PHE A 26 19.67 11.02 34.21
N GLU A 27 18.37 11.28 34.24
CA GLU A 27 17.37 10.23 34.49
C GLU A 27 17.36 9.24 33.32
N ALA A 28 17.15 7.96 33.65
CA ALA A 28 17.03 6.93 32.63
C ALA A 28 15.72 7.11 31.86
N VAL A 29 15.82 7.14 30.53
CA VAL A 29 14.65 7.18 29.65
C VAL A 29 14.32 5.78 29.18
N LYS A 30 13.02 5.51 29.02
CA LYS A 30 12.51 4.24 28.53
C LYS A 30 11.39 4.44 27.51
N ALA A 31 11.44 3.64 26.46
CA ALA A 31 10.38 3.49 25.47
C ALA A 31 9.96 2.02 25.44
N LYS A 32 8.65 1.75 25.43
CA LYS A 32 8.09 0.40 25.36
C LYS A 32 7.04 0.33 24.26
N THR A 33 7.01 -0.78 23.53
CA THR A 33 5.98 -1.05 22.52
C THR A 33 5.71 -2.54 22.45
N GLY A 34 4.46 -2.92 22.14
CA GLY A 34 4.08 -4.30 21.86
C GLY A 34 4.17 -4.61 20.38
N ILE A 35 4.47 -5.87 20.04
CA ILE A 35 4.32 -6.41 18.69
C ILE A 35 2.93 -7.06 18.60
N PRO A 36 1.96 -6.41 17.95
CA PRO A 36 0.60 -6.93 17.88
C PRO A 36 0.53 -8.22 17.05
N GLN A 37 -0.58 -8.94 17.23
CA GLN A 37 -0.89 -10.08 16.38
C GLN A 37 -1.15 -9.61 14.94
N ALA A 38 -0.66 -10.40 13.98
CA ALA A 38 -0.89 -10.12 12.58
C ALA A 38 -2.40 -10.25 12.27
N PRO A 39 -2.97 -9.30 11.52
CA PRO A 39 -4.36 -9.36 11.11
C PRO A 39 -4.54 -10.45 10.06
N VAL A 40 -5.77 -10.94 9.91
CA VAL A 40 -6.08 -11.98 8.94
C VAL A 40 -6.75 -11.36 7.71
N PHE A 41 -6.10 -11.49 6.56
CA PHE A 41 -6.72 -11.31 5.26
C PHE A 41 -7.25 -12.64 4.72
N GLU A 42 -8.54 -12.66 4.41
CA GLU A 42 -9.18 -13.76 3.70
C GLU A 42 -9.42 -13.34 2.25
N LEU A 43 -9.08 -14.21 1.29
CA LEU A 43 -9.43 -13.99 -0.10
C LEU A 43 -10.95 -14.11 -0.25
N ALA A 44 -11.61 -12.99 -0.53
CA ALA A 44 -13.05 -12.97 -0.74
C ALA A 44 -13.40 -13.34 -2.19
N ASP A 45 -12.65 -12.80 -3.15
CA ASP A 45 -12.84 -13.06 -4.57
C ASP A 45 -11.55 -12.75 -5.37
N SER A 46 -11.38 -13.42 -6.50
CA SER A 46 -10.37 -13.07 -7.49
C SER A 46 -10.89 -13.34 -8.89
N THR A 47 -10.71 -12.37 -9.79
CA THR A 47 -11.09 -12.50 -11.19
C THR A 47 -9.96 -12.03 -12.09
N LEU A 48 -9.59 -12.86 -13.07
CA LEU A 48 -8.74 -12.48 -14.19
C LEU A 48 -9.59 -12.35 -15.45
N THR A 49 -9.58 -11.16 -16.05
CA THR A 49 -10.28 -10.90 -17.31
C THR A 49 -9.29 -10.51 -18.40
N HIS A 50 -9.62 -10.86 -19.64
CA HIS A 50 -8.84 -10.50 -20.82
C HIS A 50 -9.66 -9.51 -21.63
N THR A 51 -9.09 -8.34 -21.92
CA THR A 51 -9.78 -7.30 -22.69
C THR A 51 -8.94 -6.90 -23.90
N VAL A 52 -9.62 -6.49 -24.96
CA VAL A 52 -9.00 -5.88 -26.13
C VAL A 52 -9.52 -4.46 -26.24
N LYS A 53 -8.62 -3.48 -26.18
CA LYS A 53 -8.94 -2.05 -26.25
C LYS A 53 -8.44 -1.49 -27.57
N ASP A 54 -9.23 -0.60 -28.18
CA ASP A 54 -8.72 0.28 -29.22
C ASP A 54 -7.93 1.40 -28.54
N VAL A 55 -6.66 1.53 -28.90
CA VAL A 55 -5.74 2.53 -28.35
C VAL A 55 -5.16 3.41 -29.46
N SER A 56 -5.80 3.45 -30.63
CA SER A 56 -5.28 4.16 -31.82
C SER A 56 -4.98 5.62 -31.53
N SER A 57 -5.85 6.30 -30.78
CA SER A 57 -5.70 7.71 -30.40
C SER A 57 -4.48 8.01 -29.51
N GLN A 58 -3.84 6.99 -28.92
CA GLN A 58 -2.62 7.15 -28.12
C GLN A 58 -1.36 7.15 -28.99
N PHE A 59 -1.44 6.63 -30.21
CA PHE A 59 -0.30 6.43 -31.10
C PHE A 59 -0.35 7.31 -32.34
N THR A 60 -1.54 7.64 -32.85
CA THR A 60 -1.68 8.44 -34.07
C THR A 60 -3.07 9.04 -34.24
N ASP A 61 -3.13 10.12 -35.01
CA ASP A 61 -4.37 10.70 -35.54
C ASP A 61 -4.68 10.23 -36.99
N ASP A 62 -3.79 9.43 -37.61
CA ASP A 62 -4.01 8.90 -38.96
C ASP A 62 -5.02 7.73 -38.93
N PRO A 63 -6.22 7.89 -39.52
CA PRO A 63 -7.26 6.86 -39.50
C PRO A 63 -6.92 5.62 -40.33
N GLY A 64 -5.87 5.67 -41.14
CA GLY A 64 -5.36 4.53 -41.89
C GLY A 64 -4.64 3.50 -41.01
N TYR A 65 -4.23 3.88 -39.80
CA TYR A 65 -3.62 2.98 -38.82
C TYR A 65 -4.58 2.72 -37.67
N THR A 66 -4.63 1.47 -37.21
CA THR A 66 -5.37 1.11 -35.98
C THR A 66 -4.47 0.35 -35.03
N PHE A 67 -4.63 0.60 -33.73
CA PHE A 67 -3.84 -0.04 -32.69
C PHE A 67 -4.78 -0.71 -31.70
N LYS A 68 -4.60 -2.01 -31.52
CA LYS A 68 -5.33 -2.79 -30.52
C LYS A 68 -4.38 -3.26 -29.45
N GLN A 69 -4.79 -3.10 -28.20
CA GLN A 69 -4.05 -3.53 -27.03
C GLN A 69 -4.80 -4.67 -26.35
N TRP A 70 -4.10 -5.78 -26.10
CA TRP A 70 -4.57 -6.88 -25.29
C TRP A 70 -4.08 -6.68 -23.86
N GLU A 71 -4.98 -6.76 -22.91
CA GLU A 71 -4.71 -6.48 -21.51
C GLU A 71 -5.32 -7.55 -20.60
N HIS A 72 -4.56 -7.96 -19.59
CA HIS A 72 -5.10 -8.66 -18.43
C HIS A 72 -5.52 -7.66 -17.37
N VAL A 73 -6.72 -7.84 -16.84
CA VAL A 73 -7.18 -7.13 -15.64
C VAL A 73 -7.38 -8.15 -14.54
N ASN A 74 -6.51 -8.10 -13.54
CA ASN A 74 -6.57 -8.91 -12.33
C ASN A 74 -7.25 -8.11 -11.23
N LYS A 75 -8.38 -8.61 -10.75
CA LYS A 75 -9.12 -8.08 -9.61
C LYS A 75 -8.94 -9.04 -8.44
N ILE A 76 -8.48 -8.53 -7.32
CA ILE A 76 -8.31 -9.30 -6.08
C ILE A 76 -9.05 -8.56 -5.00
N ARG A 77 -10.03 -9.22 -4.39
CA ARG A 77 -10.80 -8.69 -3.27
C ARG A 77 -10.43 -9.45 -2.02
N LEU A 78 -9.84 -8.75 -1.06
CA LEU A 78 -9.49 -9.27 0.25
C LEU A 78 -10.47 -8.77 1.29
N ARG A 79 -10.80 -9.61 2.26
CA ARG A 79 -11.62 -9.27 3.42
C ARG A 79 -10.71 -9.23 4.65
N LEU A 80 -10.81 -8.15 5.41
CA LEU A 80 -10.18 -8.05 6.72
C LEU A 80 -11.09 -8.67 7.79
N LYS A 81 -10.54 -9.60 8.56
CA LYS A 81 -11.20 -10.19 9.71
C LYS A 81 -10.58 -9.67 10.99
N GLU A 82 -11.40 -9.03 11.80
CA GLU A 82 -10.98 -8.42 13.07
C GLU A 82 -11.81 -8.92 14.25
N GLU A 83 -11.19 -8.85 15.42
CA GLU A 83 -11.88 -9.01 16.70
C GLU A 83 -12.63 -7.72 17.06
N LYS A 84 -13.77 -7.86 17.72
CA LYS A 84 -14.62 -6.71 18.07
C LYS A 84 -14.05 -6.00 19.29
N ASN A 85 -14.10 -4.66 19.27
CA ASN A 85 -13.85 -3.75 20.41
C ASN A 85 -12.38 -3.51 20.79
N GLU A 86 -11.44 -3.74 19.89
CA GLU A 86 -10.07 -3.20 20.04
C GLU A 86 -9.88 -2.05 19.06
N GLU A 87 -8.99 -1.10 19.37
CA GLU A 87 -8.54 -0.08 18.42
C GLU A 87 -7.17 -0.50 17.89
N ASN A 88 -7.15 -0.96 16.64
CA ASN A 88 -6.00 -1.49 15.94
C ASN A 88 -5.52 -0.53 14.86
N PHE A 89 -4.24 -0.67 14.51
CA PHE A 89 -3.57 0.16 13.52
C PHE A 89 -2.84 -0.73 12.55
N TYR A 90 -2.84 -0.39 11.27
CA TYR A 90 -2.39 -1.27 10.21
C TYR A 90 -1.54 -0.57 9.17
N PHE A 91 -0.66 -1.34 8.53
CA PHE A 91 0.06 -0.97 7.32
C PHE A 91 -0.11 -2.05 6.26
N ILE A 92 -0.36 -1.64 5.02
CA ILE A 92 -0.52 -2.53 3.87
C ILE A 92 0.61 -2.36 2.87
N LYS A 93 1.12 -3.49 2.38
CA LYS A 93 2.14 -3.54 1.35
C LYS A 93 1.69 -4.47 0.25
N ALA A 94 1.91 -4.05 -0.99
CA ALA A 94 1.75 -4.92 -2.14
C ALA A 94 3.06 -4.98 -2.95
N GLU A 95 3.36 -6.15 -3.48
CA GLU A 95 4.52 -6.39 -4.33
C GLU A 95 4.19 -7.43 -5.39
N HIS A 96 4.84 -7.32 -6.54
CA HIS A 96 4.79 -8.30 -7.60
C HIS A 96 6.13 -9.02 -7.71
N ASN A 97 6.12 -10.34 -7.57
CA ASN A 97 7.28 -11.16 -7.89
C ASN A 97 7.16 -11.61 -9.35
N LEU A 98 8.21 -11.36 -10.12
CA LEU A 98 8.27 -11.67 -11.54
C LEU A 98 9.10 -12.93 -11.76
N TYR A 99 8.59 -13.84 -12.57
CA TYR A 99 9.27 -15.10 -12.90
C TYR A 99 9.31 -15.32 -14.42
N ASP A 100 10.47 -15.70 -14.95
CA ASP A 100 10.61 -16.27 -16.30
C ASP A 100 10.97 -17.75 -16.16
N LYS A 101 10.11 -18.64 -16.66
CA LYS A 101 10.27 -20.12 -16.56
C LYS A 101 10.70 -20.55 -15.15
N ASP A 102 9.90 -20.14 -14.16
CA ASP A 102 10.08 -20.43 -12.72
C ASP A 102 11.31 -19.80 -12.05
N LYS A 103 12.11 -18.99 -12.76
CA LYS A 103 13.22 -18.23 -12.18
C LYS A 103 12.76 -16.84 -11.83
N SER A 104 12.93 -16.44 -10.56
CA SER A 104 12.70 -15.06 -10.15
C SER A 104 13.64 -14.13 -10.92
N ILE A 105 13.06 -13.17 -11.65
CA ILE A 105 13.78 -12.18 -12.46
C ILE A 105 13.69 -10.77 -11.86
N GLY A 106 12.82 -10.57 -10.87
CA GLY A 106 12.66 -9.26 -10.26
C GLY A 106 11.49 -9.19 -9.30
N LYS A 107 11.42 -8.04 -8.64
CA LYS A 107 10.37 -7.69 -7.70
C LYS A 107 10.00 -6.22 -7.88
N GLU A 108 8.71 -5.97 -7.98
CA GLU A 108 8.16 -4.62 -8.15
C GLU A 108 7.33 -4.25 -6.92
N LEU A 109 7.77 -3.24 -6.17
CA LEU A 109 6.94 -2.67 -5.10
C LEU A 109 5.75 -1.94 -5.71
N GLN A 110 4.55 -2.25 -5.22
CA GLN A 110 3.33 -1.61 -5.67
C GLN A 110 2.94 -0.51 -4.70
N LYS A 111 2.61 0.66 -5.26
CA LYS A 111 2.00 1.75 -4.51
C LYS A 111 0.59 1.32 -4.10
N VAL A 112 0.31 1.34 -2.80
CA VAL A 112 -1.05 1.07 -2.29
C VAL A 112 -1.66 2.40 -1.87
N GLU A 113 -2.69 2.81 -2.60
CA GLU A 113 -3.49 3.99 -2.26
C GLU A 113 -4.77 3.52 -1.58
N LEU A 114 -4.85 3.68 -0.26
CA LEU A 114 -6.02 3.27 0.54
C LEU A 114 -7.32 3.81 -0.04
N SER A 115 -7.28 5.04 -0.54
CA SER A 115 -8.41 5.75 -1.15
C SER A 115 -8.96 5.03 -2.40
N LYS A 116 -8.10 4.32 -3.16
CA LYS A 116 -8.50 3.48 -4.29
C LYS A 116 -8.96 2.09 -3.84
N VAL A 117 -8.18 1.43 -2.98
CA VAL A 117 -8.46 0.04 -2.60
C VAL A 117 -9.66 -0.08 -1.66
N LEU A 118 -9.98 0.96 -0.90
CA LEU A 118 -11.12 1.01 0.03
C LEU A 118 -12.38 1.68 -0.55
N LYS A 119 -12.36 2.15 -1.80
CA LYS A 119 -13.46 2.92 -2.42
C LYS A 119 -14.86 2.30 -2.23
N GLY A 120 -14.97 0.97 -2.22
CA GLY A 120 -16.23 0.24 -2.04
C GLY A 120 -16.75 0.11 -0.61
N ASN A 121 -16.01 0.59 0.41
CA ASN A 121 -16.39 0.47 1.82
C ASN A 121 -17.06 1.73 2.38
N ILE A 122 -17.04 2.84 1.65
CA ILE A 122 -17.53 4.13 2.10
C ILE A 122 -18.91 4.35 1.49
N SER A 123 -19.95 4.50 2.33
CA SER A 123 -21.26 5.00 1.89
C SER A 123 -21.21 6.53 1.82
N ASP A 124 -21.93 7.15 0.87
CA ASP A 124 -22.04 8.61 0.62
C ASP A 124 -22.52 9.47 1.82
N THR A 125 -22.65 8.89 3.01
CA THR A 125 -23.09 9.54 4.23
C THR A 125 -21.91 9.81 5.15
N GLY A 126 -21.30 10.99 5.02
CA GLY A 126 -20.51 11.67 6.04
C GLY A 126 -19.58 10.78 6.86
N ASN A 127 -18.74 10.00 6.18
CA ASN A 127 -17.81 9.12 6.86
C ASN A 127 -16.61 9.95 7.36
N PRO A 128 -16.20 9.84 8.64
CA PRO A 128 -14.96 10.47 9.14
C PRO A 128 -13.70 10.11 8.34
N LEU A 129 -13.78 9.09 7.48
CA LEU A 129 -12.81 8.77 6.44
C LEU A 129 -12.58 9.85 5.39
N GLU A 130 -13.53 10.75 5.17
CA GLU A 130 -13.44 11.70 4.08
C GLU A 130 -12.31 12.72 4.32
N GLU A 131 -12.13 13.15 5.56
CA GLU A 131 -11.08 14.10 5.91
C GLU A 131 -9.69 13.44 5.94
N VAL A 132 -9.59 12.18 6.38
CA VAL A 132 -8.31 11.44 6.50
C VAL A 132 -7.84 10.87 5.16
N LEU A 133 -8.75 10.37 4.31
CA LEU A 133 -8.42 9.84 2.98
C LEU A 133 -8.51 10.90 1.87
N TRP A 134 -9.34 11.93 2.04
CA TRP A 134 -9.71 12.90 1.00
C TRP A 134 -9.67 14.38 1.45
N GLY A 135 -9.22 14.70 2.67
CA GLY A 135 -9.06 16.10 3.13
C GLY A 135 -8.16 16.90 2.17
N GLU A 136 -8.28 18.21 2.08
CA GLU A 136 -7.84 18.98 0.89
C GLU A 136 -6.33 19.17 0.68
N GLU A 137 -5.42 18.76 1.59
CA GLU A 137 -4.01 19.10 1.41
C GLU A 137 -3.24 18.09 0.55
N ASP A 138 -2.92 18.44 -0.70
CA ASP A 138 -1.97 17.72 -1.57
C ASP A 138 -0.52 17.93 -1.07
N SER A 139 -0.30 17.61 0.20
CA SER A 139 0.95 17.77 0.94
C SER A 139 1.77 16.48 0.90
N GLY A 140 3.10 16.60 0.88
CA GLY A 140 4.02 15.46 0.82
C GLY A 140 3.79 14.41 1.91
N TYR A 141 3.20 14.76 3.06
CA TYR A 141 2.90 13.82 4.15
C TYR A 141 1.85 12.78 3.77
N LYS A 142 0.89 13.11 2.89
CA LYS A 142 -0.13 12.13 2.48
C LYS A 142 0.51 10.92 1.85
N ARG A 143 1.51 11.12 0.96
CA ARG A 143 2.28 10.05 0.31
C ARG A 143 2.93 9.08 1.30
N GLN A 144 3.31 9.57 2.48
CA GLN A 144 3.97 8.79 3.53
C GLN A 144 2.97 7.97 4.36
N LEU A 145 1.67 8.30 4.31
CA LEU A 145 0.61 7.65 5.09
C LEU A 145 -0.42 6.91 4.21
N GLU A 146 -0.30 6.91 2.88
CA GLU A 146 -1.30 6.37 1.95
C GLU A 146 -1.62 4.88 2.12
N ASN A 147 -0.80 4.17 2.89
CA ASN A 147 -0.93 2.74 3.16
C ASN A 147 -0.96 2.39 4.66
N ILE A 148 -1.19 3.37 5.54
CA ILE A 148 -1.38 3.18 6.98
C ILE A 148 -2.80 3.63 7.37
N PHE A 149 -3.50 2.86 8.20
CA PHE A 149 -4.86 3.18 8.66
C PHE A 149 -5.14 2.62 10.05
N SER A 150 -6.18 3.11 10.74
CA SER A 150 -6.70 2.49 11.97
C SER A 150 -7.96 1.67 11.70
N ASP A 151 -8.35 0.81 12.62
CA ASP A 151 -9.59 0.03 12.55
C ASP A 151 -10.83 0.80 13.04
N ALA A 152 -10.68 2.09 13.37
CA ALA A 152 -11.81 3.00 13.55
C ALA A 152 -12.74 2.97 12.32
N LEU A 153 -12.21 2.56 11.16
CA LEU A 153 -12.91 2.33 9.90
C LEU A 153 -13.78 1.07 9.92
N VAL A 154 -13.36 0.09 10.71
CA VAL A 154 -13.85 -1.26 10.75
C VAL A 154 -14.89 -1.34 11.87
N ASN A 155 -14.58 -0.97 13.12
CA ASN A 155 -15.49 -1.00 14.29
C ASN A 155 -16.54 -2.16 14.23
N GLY A 156 -16.07 -3.37 13.93
CA GLY A 156 -16.90 -4.58 13.80
C GLY A 156 -17.69 -4.78 12.48
N LYS A 157 -17.56 -3.89 11.48
CA LYS A 157 -18.03 -4.06 10.10
C LYS A 157 -16.98 -4.80 9.27
N GLU A 158 -17.41 -5.46 8.19
CA GLU A 158 -16.48 -6.10 7.26
C GLU A 158 -15.82 -5.07 6.35
N LEU A 159 -14.49 -5.00 6.32
CA LEU A 159 -13.75 -4.21 5.34
C LEU A 159 -13.26 -5.10 4.18
N PHE A 160 -13.43 -4.58 2.97
CA PHE A 160 -12.98 -5.20 1.73
C PHE A 160 -11.94 -4.34 1.01
N PHE A 161 -10.77 -4.90 0.72
CA PHE A 161 -9.73 -4.25 -0.05
C PHE A 161 -9.81 -4.75 -1.48
N ASN A 162 -10.01 -3.82 -2.43
CA ASN A 162 -10.16 -4.14 -3.84
C ASN A 162 -8.90 -3.70 -4.58
N PHE A 163 -8.08 -4.66 -4.98
CA PHE A 163 -6.91 -4.46 -5.81
C PHE A 163 -7.26 -4.72 -7.27
N GLU A 164 -6.82 -3.82 -8.15
CA GLU A 164 -7.00 -3.96 -9.59
C GLU A 164 -5.67 -3.70 -10.28
N TYR A 165 -5.16 -4.71 -10.97
CA TYR A 165 -3.88 -4.67 -11.68
C TYR A 165 -4.12 -4.86 -13.17
N TYR A 166 -3.48 -3.99 -13.95
CA TYR A 166 -3.59 -3.95 -15.40
C TYR A 166 -2.24 -4.33 -16.01
N GLU A 167 -2.24 -5.28 -16.93
CA GLU A 167 -1.03 -5.77 -17.59
C GLU A 167 -1.24 -5.81 -19.11
N ASN A 168 -0.39 -5.08 -19.84
CA ASN A 168 -0.34 -5.15 -21.29
C ASN A 168 0.34 -6.45 -21.72
N LEU A 169 -0.37 -7.26 -22.51
CA LEU A 169 0.19 -8.48 -23.09
C LEU A 169 0.82 -8.25 -24.44
N LYS A 170 0.17 -7.41 -25.25
CA LYS A 170 0.67 -6.99 -26.56
C LYS A 170 -0.13 -5.83 -27.08
N THR A 171 0.53 -5.06 -27.94
CA THR A 171 -0.11 -4.07 -28.81
C THR A 171 0.16 -4.43 -30.25
N VAL A 172 -0.92 -4.54 -31.04
CA VAL A 172 -0.86 -4.84 -32.47
C VAL A 172 -1.24 -3.58 -33.23
N MET A 173 -0.35 -3.17 -34.13
CA MET A 173 -0.61 -2.14 -35.12
C MET A 173 -1.12 -2.80 -36.39
N LYS A 174 -2.20 -2.27 -36.96
CA LYS A 174 -2.67 -2.59 -38.30
C LYS A 174 -2.48 -1.39 -39.21
N ARG A 175 -1.80 -1.61 -40.33
CA ARG A 175 -1.47 -0.60 -41.34
C ARG A 175 -2.60 -0.43 -42.37
N PRO A 176 -2.61 0.66 -43.16
CA PRO A 176 -3.65 0.88 -44.18
C PRO A 176 -3.73 -0.23 -45.23
N ASN A 177 -2.60 -0.89 -45.52
CA ASN A 177 -2.52 -2.02 -46.46
C ASN A 177 -3.06 -3.35 -45.87
N GLY A 178 -3.56 -3.33 -44.64
CA GLY A 178 -4.12 -4.50 -43.95
C GLY A 178 -3.11 -5.33 -43.16
N ASN A 179 -1.81 -5.07 -43.28
CA ASN A 179 -0.78 -5.82 -42.55
C ASN A 179 -0.83 -5.51 -41.05
N GLU A 180 -0.70 -6.55 -40.23
CA GLU A 180 -0.64 -6.46 -38.78
C GLU A 180 0.77 -6.74 -38.27
N GLU A 181 1.19 -5.99 -37.26
CA GLU A 181 2.52 -6.08 -36.64
C GLU A 181 2.38 -5.93 -35.13
N ILE A 182 3.04 -6.81 -34.36
CA ILE A 182 3.15 -6.65 -32.91
C ILE A 182 4.24 -5.62 -32.65
N ILE A 183 3.84 -4.44 -32.16
CA ILE A 183 4.77 -3.33 -31.89
C ILE A 183 5.24 -3.29 -30.43
N ASN A 184 4.48 -3.95 -29.55
CA ASN A 184 4.83 -4.16 -28.16
C ASN A 184 4.37 -5.54 -27.77
N ALA A 185 5.24 -6.32 -27.15
CA ALA A 185 4.90 -7.58 -26.54
C ALA A 185 5.26 -7.48 -25.05
N GLY A 186 4.25 -7.71 -24.20
CA GLY A 186 4.50 -8.08 -22.82
C GLY A 186 5.36 -9.33 -22.80
N GLY A 187 6.36 -9.37 -21.91
CA GLY A 187 7.22 -10.54 -21.82
C GLY A 187 6.49 -11.73 -21.18
N PRO A 188 6.97 -12.96 -21.43
CA PRO A 188 6.34 -14.19 -20.95
C PRO A 188 6.67 -14.42 -19.47
N PHE A 189 6.24 -13.51 -18.61
CA PHE A 189 6.51 -13.58 -17.18
C PHE A 189 5.28 -14.13 -16.45
N THR A 190 5.52 -14.96 -15.45
CA THR A 190 4.52 -15.21 -14.42
C THR A 190 4.65 -14.11 -13.37
N LYS A 191 3.54 -13.46 -13.03
CA LYS A 191 3.47 -12.46 -11.99
C LYS A 191 2.72 -13.02 -10.78
N GLU A 192 3.40 -13.11 -9.65
CA GLU A 192 2.81 -13.45 -8.36
C GLU A 192 2.50 -12.16 -7.59
N TYR A 193 1.25 -12.02 -7.16
CA TYR A 193 0.76 -10.87 -6.40
C TYR A 193 0.84 -11.18 -4.90
N VAL A 194 1.69 -10.46 -4.18
CA VAL A 194 1.83 -10.60 -2.73
C VAL A 194 1.28 -9.34 -2.07
N ILE A 195 0.20 -9.50 -1.31
CA ILE A 195 -0.44 -8.43 -0.54
C ILE A 195 -0.32 -8.81 0.94
N ALA A 196 0.37 -7.98 1.71
CA ALA A 196 0.63 -8.20 3.13
C ALA A 196 0.01 -7.07 3.97
N LEU A 197 -0.67 -7.45 5.04
CA LEU A 197 -1.17 -6.54 6.06
C LEU A 197 -0.46 -6.83 7.37
N SER A 198 -0.01 -5.77 8.03
CA SER A 198 0.65 -5.85 9.32
C SER A 198 -0.06 -4.94 10.31
N SER A 199 -0.25 -5.43 11.53
CA SER A 199 -0.69 -4.60 12.65
C SER A 199 0.49 -3.81 13.22
N MET A 200 0.20 -2.64 13.79
CA MET A 200 1.13 -1.84 14.57
C MET A 200 0.48 -1.35 15.87
N SER A 201 1.32 -1.01 16.85
CA SER A 201 0.82 -0.41 18.10
C SER A 201 0.32 1.02 17.85
N SER A 202 -0.61 1.48 18.69
CA SER A 202 -1.10 2.86 18.68
C SER A 202 0.05 3.86 18.79
N ASP A 203 0.95 3.67 19.75
CA ASP A 203 2.14 4.51 19.93
C ASP A 203 2.99 4.62 18.65
N TYR A 204 3.19 3.51 17.94
CA TYR A 204 3.97 3.52 16.70
C TYR A 204 3.22 4.21 15.56
N TYR A 205 1.93 3.96 15.43
CA TYR A 205 1.07 4.66 14.48
C TYR A 205 1.11 6.18 14.70
N GLN A 206 0.90 6.63 15.94
CA GLN A 206 0.94 8.04 16.31
C GLN A 206 2.33 8.65 16.04
N PHE A 207 3.41 7.92 16.34
CA PHE A 207 4.76 8.36 16.00
C PHE A 207 4.95 8.54 14.50
N VAL A 208 4.52 7.58 13.67
CA VAL A 208 4.66 7.66 12.20
C VAL A 208 3.83 8.82 11.63
N VAL A 209 2.60 9.00 12.09
CA VAL A 209 1.75 10.13 11.70
C VAL A 209 2.38 11.45 12.11
N SER A 210 2.92 11.54 13.33
CA SER A 210 3.59 12.71 13.87
C SER A 210 4.87 13.04 13.08
N ALA A 211 5.68 12.03 12.75
CA ALA A 211 6.89 12.17 11.94
C ALA A 211 6.59 12.63 10.52
N ALA A 212 5.59 12.02 9.86
CA ALA A 212 5.18 12.43 8.52
C ALA A 212 4.69 13.88 8.50
N LYS A 213 3.92 14.31 9.51
CA LYS A 213 3.50 15.70 9.65
C LYS A 213 4.67 16.65 9.91
N SER A 214 5.60 16.25 10.78
CA SER A 214 6.81 17.01 11.12
C SER A 214 7.72 17.24 9.92
N ASP A 215 7.96 16.21 9.11
CA ASP A 215 8.81 16.28 7.90
C ASP A 215 8.28 17.27 6.85
N ASN A 216 7.00 17.64 6.93
CA ASN A 216 6.37 18.58 5.99
C ASN A 216 6.28 20.01 6.54
N VAL A 217 6.76 20.26 7.77
CA VAL A 217 6.96 21.62 8.29
C VAL A 217 8.42 21.99 8.01
N ASP A 218 8.70 22.37 6.76
CA ASP A 218 10.02 22.84 6.35
C ASP A 218 10.58 23.88 7.35
N GLU A 219 11.82 23.67 7.78
CA GLU A 219 12.64 24.62 8.55
C GLU A 219 12.16 25.01 9.97
N ASN A 220 11.24 24.26 10.60
CA ASN A 220 10.90 24.53 12.01
C ASN A 220 11.63 23.60 13.00
N PRO A 221 12.74 24.03 13.64
CA PRO A 221 13.50 23.22 14.59
C PRO A 221 12.77 22.94 15.91
N PHE A 222 11.54 23.43 16.08
CA PHE A 222 10.69 23.18 17.25
C PHE A 222 9.62 22.11 17.01
N VAL A 223 9.63 21.46 15.84
CA VAL A 223 8.73 20.35 15.53
C VAL A 223 9.55 19.08 15.48
N GLU A 224 9.34 18.21 16.47
CA GLU A 224 9.87 16.86 16.50
C GLU A 224 8.70 15.88 16.66
N PRO A 225 8.79 14.66 16.11
CA PRO A 225 7.77 13.65 16.32
C PRO A 225 7.64 13.30 17.80
N VAL A 226 6.55 13.71 18.42
CA VAL A 226 6.27 13.40 19.83
C VAL A 226 5.60 12.03 19.91
N GLN A 227 6.11 11.16 20.79
CA GLN A 227 5.40 9.94 21.19
C GLN A 227 4.19 10.36 22.04
N VAL A 228 3.00 10.26 21.48
CA VAL A 228 1.75 10.49 22.21
C VAL A 228 1.39 9.18 22.93
N ARG A 229 1.31 9.22 24.27
CA ARG A 229 0.80 8.11 25.08
C ARG A 229 -0.65 8.40 25.46
N ALA A 230 -1.53 7.44 25.24
CA ALA A 230 -2.88 7.41 25.84
C ALA A 230 -2.86 6.61 27.15
#